data_AF-A0A2K3D664-F1
#
_entry.id   AF-A0A2K3D664-F1
#
_cell.length_a   1.000
_cell.length_b   1.000
_cell.length_c   1.000
_cell.angle_alpha   90.00
_cell.angle_beta   90.00
_cell.angle_gamma   90.00
#
_symmetry.space_group_name_H-M   'P 1'
#
loop_
_entity.id
_entity.type
_entity.pdbx_description
1 polymer ?
#
loop_
_entity_poly.entity_id
_entity_poly.type
_entity_poly.pdbx_seq_one_letter_code
_entity_poly.pdbx_strand_id
1 'polypeptide(L)'
;MLHLEASKHTARTSARGRFGLAPAPVRLPCAPASRPASLAPSLPLRHAASLAPSSHLPLPSTSPRSSVVSAASHGALPEYKLTPAAPARLAVFVSGGGSNFKAIHAAIQDGRINGTVAVVVSDVPGCGGVTYAQQHGIPTLTYPVVKKGDFVGQGLTAAQLVDGLKNAYKCDYVILAGYLKLIPQELCRAFPRAMLNIHPGLLPSFGGKGYYGERVHKAVIASGARFSGPTVHFVDEEFDTGPILAQRVVPVFPTDTPKQLAARVLKEEHAVYPHCVAALCDGRIGWREDGIPILWEAK
;
A
#
# COMPACT_ATOMS: atom_id res chain seq x y z
N MET A 1 -64.37 32.06 -20.57
CA MET A 1 -64.64 31.36 -21.85
C MET A 1 -63.99 29.98 -21.75
N LEU A 2 -64.84 28.94 -21.60
CA LEU A 2 -64.69 27.51 -21.93
C LEU A 2 -63.46 26.75 -21.35
N HIS A 3 -63.53 25.59 -20.69
CA HIS A 3 -64.56 24.67 -20.16
C HIS A 3 -63.78 23.71 -19.19
N LEU A 4 -64.28 23.33 -18.01
CA LEU A 4 -64.98 22.06 -17.68
C LEU A 4 -64.16 20.78 -18.06
N GLU A 5 -64.00 19.72 -17.26
CA GLU A 5 -64.83 19.09 -16.24
C GLU A 5 -64.02 18.18 -15.31
N ALA A 6 -64.60 17.94 -14.13
CA ALA A 6 -64.31 16.80 -13.27
C ALA A 6 -65.02 15.52 -13.78
N SER A 7 -64.48 14.33 -13.50
CA SER A 7 -65.36 13.19 -13.27
C SER A 7 -64.71 12.11 -12.40
N LYS A 8 -65.43 11.78 -11.32
CA LYS A 8 -65.27 10.59 -10.49
C LYS A 8 -65.81 9.39 -11.28
N HIS A 9 -65.22 8.20 -11.15
CA HIS A 9 -66.02 6.97 -11.04
C HIS A 9 -65.26 5.83 -10.34
N THR A 10 -66.03 5.17 -9.49
CA THR A 10 -65.79 4.03 -8.62
C THR A 10 -65.66 2.70 -9.36
N ALA A 11 -64.88 1.75 -8.84
CA ALA A 11 -65.25 0.33 -8.81
C ALA A 11 -64.44 -0.47 -7.78
N ARG A 12 -65.15 -1.10 -6.84
CA ARG A 12 -64.69 -2.26 -6.04
C ARG A 12 -64.72 -3.50 -6.94
N THR A 13 -63.74 -4.39 -6.78
CA THR A 13 -63.96 -5.85 -6.83
C THR A 13 -62.89 -6.59 -6.04
N SER A 14 -63.34 -7.55 -5.24
CA SER A 14 -62.52 -8.50 -4.49
C SER A 14 -62.06 -9.64 -5.40
N ALA A 15 -60.86 -10.20 -5.15
CA ALA A 15 -60.59 -11.59 -5.47
C ALA A 15 -59.56 -12.18 -4.50
N ARG A 16 -60.00 -13.23 -3.81
CA ARG A 16 -59.21 -14.15 -2.99
C ARG A 16 -58.16 -14.85 -3.88
N GLY A 17 -56.96 -15.09 -3.35
CA GLY A 17 -55.91 -15.79 -4.10
C GLY A 17 -54.81 -16.38 -3.21
N ARG A 18 -55.14 -17.49 -2.54
CA ARG A 18 -54.29 -18.65 -2.22
C ARG A 18 -52.91 -18.42 -1.56
N PHE A 19 -52.84 -18.88 -0.31
CA PHE A 19 -51.63 -19.40 0.33
C PHE A 19 -50.95 -20.44 -0.57
N GLY A 20 -49.74 -20.14 -1.02
CA GLY A 20 -48.80 -21.08 -1.60
C GLY A 20 -47.72 -21.42 -0.58
N LEU A 21 -47.77 -22.64 -0.05
CA LEU A 21 -46.72 -23.24 0.77
C LEU A 21 -45.42 -23.32 -0.03
N ALA A 22 -44.34 -22.75 0.49
CA ALA A 22 -42.98 -22.97 -0.01
C ALA A 22 -42.55 -24.41 0.32
N PRO A 23 -41.97 -25.18 -0.62
CA PRO A 23 -41.39 -26.47 -0.30
C PRO A 23 -40.05 -26.28 0.45
N ALA A 24 -39.85 -27.11 1.48
CA ALA A 24 -38.65 -27.14 2.31
C ALA A 24 -37.39 -27.46 1.48
N PRO A 25 -36.20 -26.92 1.85
CA PRO A 25 -34.96 -27.28 1.19
C PRO A 25 -34.56 -28.73 1.53
N VAL A 26 -34.35 -29.52 0.49
CA VAL A 26 -33.78 -30.87 0.54
C VAL A 26 -32.35 -30.79 1.11
N ARG A 27 -32.13 -31.48 2.24
CA ARG A 27 -30.79 -31.70 2.82
C ARG A 27 -30.02 -32.69 1.95
N LEU A 28 -28.89 -32.25 1.38
CA LEU A 28 -27.89 -33.14 0.80
C LEU A 28 -27.06 -33.78 1.93
N PRO A 29 -26.79 -35.10 1.89
CA PRO A 29 -25.98 -35.76 2.90
C PRO A 29 -24.49 -35.43 2.77
N CYS A 30 -23.87 -35.23 3.92
CA CYS A 30 -22.45 -34.98 4.13
C CYS A 30 -21.64 -36.24 3.76
N ALA A 31 -20.64 -36.13 2.88
CA ALA A 31 -19.67 -37.19 2.58
C ALA A 31 -18.43 -37.05 3.49
N PRO A 32 -17.86 -38.16 4.00
CA PRO A 32 -16.79 -38.12 4.99
C PRO A 32 -15.43 -37.77 4.37
N ALA A 33 -14.64 -37.04 5.14
CA ALA A 33 -13.27 -36.65 4.83
C ALA A 33 -12.32 -37.87 4.79
N SER A 34 -11.60 -38.03 3.69
CA SER A 34 -10.47 -38.96 3.57
C SER A 34 -9.14 -38.18 3.68
N ARG A 35 -8.40 -38.47 4.75
CA ARG A 35 -6.97 -38.12 4.88
C ARG A 35 -6.13 -38.98 3.93
N PRO A 36 -5.01 -38.46 3.41
CA PRO A 36 -3.85 -39.29 3.15
C PRO A 36 -2.70 -38.98 4.13
N ALA A 37 -1.98 -40.06 4.41
CA ALA A 37 -1.00 -40.25 5.46
C ALA A 37 0.32 -39.49 5.27
N SER A 38 0.97 -39.19 6.39
CA SER A 38 2.36 -38.73 6.46
C SER A 38 3.33 -39.87 6.14
N LEU A 39 4.31 -39.62 5.29
CA LEU A 39 5.50 -40.46 5.12
C LEU A 39 6.73 -39.56 5.28
N ALA A 40 7.33 -39.59 6.46
CA ALA A 40 8.69 -39.11 6.72
C ALA A 40 9.58 -40.35 6.89
N PRO A 41 10.75 -40.44 6.23
CA PRO A 41 11.67 -41.55 6.44
C PRO A 41 12.52 -41.31 7.70
N SER A 42 12.56 -42.32 8.54
CA SER A 42 13.38 -42.46 9.74
C SER A 42 14.85 -42.76 9.39
N LEU A 43 15.77 -42.00 9.98
CA LEU A 43 17.21 -42.29 9.99
C LEU A 43 17.57 -43.07 11.27
N PRO A 44 18.46 -44.07 11.23
CA PRO A 44 18.72 -44.92 12.38
C PRO A 44 19.72 -44.29 13.36
N LEU A 45 19.39 -44.40 14.65
CA LEU A 45 20.27 -44.16 15.79
C LEU A 45 21.47 -45.14 15.77
N ARG A 46 22.69 -44.62 15.92
CA ARG A 46 23.86 -45.42 16.32
C ARG A 46 24.28 -45.07 17.74
N HIS A 47 24.53 -46.12 18.50
CA HIS A 47 24.85 -46.17 19.92
C HIS A 47 26.17 -45.46 20.28
N ALA A 48 26.17 -44.90 21.49
CA ALA A 48 27.35 -44.50 22.24
C ALA A 48 28.12 -45.73 22.75
N ALA A 49 29.46 -45.63 22.75
CA ALA A 49 30.34 -46.49 23.53
C ALA A 49 31.45 -45.64 24.17
N SER A 50 31.82 -46.02 25.39
CA SER A 50 32.49 -45.23 26.41
C SER A 50 33.95 -45.69 26.65
N LEU A 51 34.84 -44.70 26.77
CA LEU A 51 36.03 -44.53 27.64
C LEU A 51 37.16 -45.59 27.72
N ALA A 52 38.41 -45.14 27.48
CA ALA A 52 39.61 -45.31 28.34
C ALA A 52 40.82 -44.48 27.80
N PRO A 53 41.92 -44.23 28.57
CA PRO A 53 42.52 -42.89 28.67
C PRO A 53 43.99 -42.71 28.22
N SER A 54 44.33 -41.43 28.05
CA SER A 54 45.60 -40.70 28.25
C SER A 54 46.92 -41.14 27.61
N SER A 55 47.46 -40.25 26.77
CA SER A 55 48.89 -39.91 26.75
C SER A 55 49.07 -38.43 26.42
N HIS A 56 49.69 -37.71 27.35
CA HIS A 56 49.99 -36.28 27.31
C HIS A 56 51.04 -35.92 26.25
N LEU A 57 50.76 -34.90 25.43
CA LEU A 57 51.75 -34.09 24.73
C LEU A 57 51.44 -32.61 24.98
N PRO A 58 52.43 -31.75 25.26
CA PRO A 58 52.18 -30.36 25.66
C PRO A 58 51.78 -29.51 24.45
N LEU A 59 50.66 -28.80 24.57
CA LEU A 59 50.26 -27.76 23.61
C LEU A 59 51.00 -26.45 23.94
N PRO A 60 51.49 -25.71 22.93
CA PRO A 60 52.12 -24.41 23.14
C PRO A 60 51.09 -23.39 23.61
N SER A 61 51.43 -22.64 24.64
CA SER A 61 50.63 -21.52 25.16
C SER A 61 50.59 -20.39 24.13
N THR A 62 49.47 -20.24 23.43
CA THR A 62 49.14 -19.02 22.69
C THR A 62 47.97 -18.35 23.38
N SER A 63 48.26 -17.23 24.04
CA SER A 63 47.24 -16.30 24.51
C SER A 63 46.30 -15.95 23.36
N PRO A 64 44.97 -15.87 23.56
CA PRO A 64 44.08 -15.39 22.51
C PRO A 64 44.42 -13.92 22.29
N ARG A 65 45.12 -13.63 21.19
CA ARG A 65 45.19 -12.28 20.66
C ARG A 65 43.75 -11.91 20.32
N SER A 66 43.20 -10.98 21.10
CA SER A 66 41.99 -10.26 20.76
C SER A 66 42.25 -9.48 19.47
N SER A 67 42.11 -10.15 18.32
CA SER A 67 41.86 -9.45 17.07
C SER A 67 40.44 -8.92 17.15
N VAL A 68 40.32 -7.74 17.76
CA VAL A 68 39.18 -6.87 17.54
C VAL A 68 39.11 -6.71 16.03
N VAL A 69 38.15 -7.38 15.41
CA VAL A 69 37.76 -7.08 14.04
C VAL A 69 37.30 -5.64 14.12
N SER A 70 38.16 -4.72 13.65
CA SER A 70 37.79 -3.32 13.46
C SER A 70 36.47 -3.34 12.71
N ALA A 71 35.38 -2.94 13.37
CA ALA A 71 34.14 -2.65 12.70
C ALA A 71 34.52 -1.70 11.56
N ALA A 72 34.38 -2.16 10.32
CA ALA A 72 34.47 -1.26 9.19
C ALA A 72 33.50 -0.14 9.51
N SER A 73 34.03 1.08 9.62
CA SER A 73 33.22 2.28 9.73
C SER A 73 32.21 2.19 8.59
N HIS A 74 30.95 1.89 8.90
CA HIS A 74 29.89 1.98 7.91
C HIS A 74 29.93 3.43 7.47
N GLY A 75 30.49 3.67 6.28
CA GLY A 75 30.79 5.01 5.80
C GLY A 75 29.57 5.86 6.00
N ALA A 76 29.73 6.99 6.68
CA ALA A 76 28.64 7.93 6.87
C ALA A 76 27.96 8.17 5.52
N LEU A 77 26.64 8.03 5.47
CA LEU A 77 25.84 8.32 4.28
C LEU A 77 26.23 9.73 3.80
N PRO A 78 26.67 9.92 2.53
CA PRO A 78 27.09 11.24 2.06
C PRO A 78 26.04 12.31 2.30
N GLU A 79 26.54 13.49 2.64
CA GLU A 79 25.74 14.63 3.05
C GLU A 79 25.01 15.24 1.85
N TYR A 80 23.70 15.49 1.97
CA TYR A 80 22.95 16.23 0.97
C TYR A 80 22.75 17.69 1.39
N LYS A 81 23.34 18.63 0.64
CA LYS A 81 23.08 20.06 0.82
C LYS A 81 21.84 20.44 0.00
N LEU A 82 20.79 20.89 0.69
CA LEU A 82 19.60 21.43 0.04
C LEU A 82 19.98 22.67 -0.78
N THR A 83 19.64 22.66 -2.07
CA THR A 83 19.66 23.85 -2.91
C THR A 83 18.25 24.42 -3.02
N PRO A 84 18.05 25.75 -2.87
CA PRO A 84 16.74 26.35 -3.08
C PRO A 84 16.19 26.00 -4.46
N ALA A 85 15.01 25.38 -4.50
CA ALA A 85 14.32 24.98 -5.71
C ALA A 85 12.86 25.42 -5.66
N ALA A 86 12.25 25.63 -6.82
CA ALA A 86 10.82 25.89 -6.89
C ALA A 86 10.02 24.72 -6.31
N PRO A 87 8.86 24.94 -5.67
CA PRO A 87 8.06 23.86 -5.11
C PRO A 87 7.63 22.85 -6.19
N ALA A 88 7.89 21.57 -5.95
CA ALA A 88 7.49 20.50 -6.87
C ALA A 88 5.96 20.40 -6.97
N ARG A 89 5.45 20.03 -8.15
CA ARG A 89 4.01 19.91 -8.44
C ARG A 89 3.59 18.45 -8.36
N LEU A 90 2.75 18.12 -7.39
CA LEU A 90 2.35 16.75 -7.07
C LEU A 90 0.97 16.42 -7.63
N ALA A 91 0.85 15.26 -8.28
CA ALA A 91 -0.43 14.60 -8.53
C ALA A 91 -0.67 13.56 -7.44
N VAL A 92 -1.73 13.71 -6.63
CA VAL A 92 -2.02 12.77 -5.54
C VAL A 92 -3.19 11.85 -5.91
N PHE A 93 -2.98 10.54 -5.82
CA PHE A 93 -4.00 9.55 -6.20
C PHE A 93 -4.65 8.95 -4.95
N VAL A 94 -5.99 8.84 -4.94
CA VAL A 94 -6.77 8.37 -3.78
C VAL A 94 -7.97 7.53 -4.22
N SER A 95 -8.35 6.51 -3.44
CA SER A 95 -9.59 5.74 -3.66
C SER A 95 -10.58 5.80 -2.48
N GLY A 96 -10.19 6.41 -1.36
CA GLY A 96 -10.93 6.34 -0.10
C GLY A 96 -10.89 7.62 0.73
N GLY A 97 -10.78 7.48 2.05
CA GLY A 97 -10.84 8.60 3.00
C GLY A 97 -9.68 9.61 2.91
N GLY A 98 -8.61 9.27 2.20
CA GLY A 98 -7.49 10.17 1.90
C GLY A 98 -6.63 10.55 3.12
N SER A 99 -6.50 9.67 4.12
CA SER A 99 -5.72 9.97 5.34
C SER A 99 -4.25 10.30 5.04
N ASN A 100 -3.59 9.51 4.19
CA ASN A 100 -2.21 9.78 3.74
C ASN A 100 -2.11 11.08 2.91
N PHE A 101 -3.10 11.35 2.04
CA PHE A 101 -3.16 12.61 1.30
C PHE A 101 -3.25 13.81 2.25
N LYS A 102 -4.11 13.74 3.27
CA LYS A 102 -4.24 14.80 4.29
C LYS A 102 -2.93 15.01 5.06
N ALA A 103 -2.21 13.95 5.40
CA ALA A 103 -0.91 14.04 6.07
C ALA A 103 0.15 14.72 5.19
N ILE A 104 0.18 14.39 3.89
CA ILE A 104 1.07 15.04 2.90
C ILE A 104 0.69 16.52 2.73
N HIS A 105 -0.60 16.82 2.58
CA HIS A 105 -1.08 18.19 2.38
C HIS A 105 -0.78 19.06 3.61
N ALA A 106 -1.00 18.55 4.82
CA ALA A 106 -0.59 19.25 6.05
C ALA A 106 0.92 19.49 6.09
N ALA A 107 1.74 18.52 5.69
CA ALA A 107 3.19 18.68 5.63
C ALA A 107 3.65 19.73 4.62
N ILE A 108 2.93 19.91 3.51
CA ILE A 108 3.14 21.02 2.58
C ILE A 108 2.79 22.35 3.24
N GLN A 109 1.64 22.44 3.90
CA GLN A 109 1.20 23.66 4.58
C GLN A 109 2.15 24.10 5.70
N ASP A 110 2.74 23.13 6.40
CA ASP A 110 3.74 23.35 7.45
C ASP A 110 5.15 23.65 6.90
N GLY A 111 5.35 23.64 5.58
CA GLY A 111 6.66 23.86 4.94
C GLY A 111 7.65 22.69 5.05
N ARG A 112 7.20 21.52 5.54
CA ARG A 112 8.03 20.30 5.65
C ARG A 112 8.24 19.58 4.31
N ILE A 113 7.39 19.86 3.33
CA ILE A 113 7.53 19.39 1.95
C ILE A 113 7.60 20.63 1.06
N ASN A 114 8.69 20.80 0.30
CA ASN A 114 8.81 21.83 -0.71
C ASN A 114 8.02 21.46 -1.99
N GLY A 115 6.69 21.41 -1.88
CA GLY A 115 5.82 20.99 -2.97
C GLY A 115 4.42 21.58 -2.88
N THR A 116 3.63 21.37 -3.92
CA THR A 116 2.23 21.81 -4.03
C THR A 116 1.39 20.69 -4.64
N VAL A 117 0.19 20.47 -4.13
CA VAL A 117 -0.72 19.49 -4.72
C VAL A 117 -1.43 20.15 -5.89
N ALA A 118 -0.98 19.85 -7.10
CA ALA A 118 -1.50 20.44 -8.33
C ALA A 118 -2.86 19.85 -8.72
N VAL A 119 -3.08 18.56 -8.43
CA VAL A 119 -4.32 17.84 -8.77
C VAL A 119 -4.46 16.57 -7.93
N VAL A 120 -5.70 16.19 -7.64
CA VAL A 120 -6.04 14.90 -7.03
C VAL A 120 -6.75 14.00 -8.05
N VAL A 121 -6.30 12.75 -8.18
CA VAL A 121 -6.88 11.76 -9.10
C VAL A 121 -7.57 10.66 -8.30
N SER A 122 -8.77 10.26 -8.70
CA SER A 122 -9.50 9.18 -8.01
C SER A 122 -10.29 8.29 -8.96
N ASP A 123 -10.41 7.01 -8.63
CA ASP A 123 -11.31 6.06 -9.27
C ASP A 123 -12.72 6.07 -8.66
N VAL A 124 -12.91 6.77 -7.53
CA VAL A 124 -14.19 6.87 -6.83
C VAL A 124 -14.56 8.35 -6.72
N PRO A 125 -15.35 8.89 -7.68
CA PRO A 125 -15.89 10.24 -7.60
C PRO A 125 -16.65 10.42 -6.29
N GLY A 126 -16.23 11.37 -5.46
CA GLY A 126 -16.86 11.65 -4.17
C GLY A 126 -16.31 10.86 -2.98
N CYS A 127 -15.19 10.13 -3.11
CA CYS A 127 -14.51 9.60 -1.92
C CYS A 127 -14.01 10.74 -1.01
N GLY A 128 -13.76 10.43 0.27
CA GLY A 128 -13.36 11.44 1.26
C GLY A 128 -12.09 12.22 0.91
N GLY A 129 -11.16 11.63 0.14
CA GLY A 129 -10.00 12.32 -0.40
C GLY A 129 -10.36 13.39 -1.45
N VAL A 130 -11.31 13.09 -2.35
CA VAL A 130 -11.83 14.04 -3.35
C VAL A 130 -12.59 15.17 -2.67
N THR A 131 -13.47 14.86 -1.71
CA THR A 131 -14.19 15.89 -0.94
C THR A 131 -13.22 16.82 -0.22
N TYR A 132 -12.17 16.28 0.40
CA TYR A 132 -11.15 17.09 1.06
C TYR A 132 -10.41 17.99 0.06
N ALA A 133 -10.04 17.47 -1.11
CA ALA A 133 -9.38 18.25 -2.16
C ALA A 133 -10.22 19.46 -2.59
N GLN A 134 -11.50 19.23 -2.87
CA GLN A 134 -12.45 20.28 -3.28
C GLN A 134 -12.62 21.35 -2.20
N GLN A 135 -12.70 20.95 -0.92
CA GLN A 135 -12.79 21.90 0.20
C GLN A 135 -11.55 22.80 0.34
N HIS A 136 -10.40 22.38 -0.20
CA HIS A 136 -9.15 23.14 -0.19
C HIS A 136 -8.84 23.78 -1.55
N GLY A 137 -9.80 23.81 -2.48
CA GLY A 137 -9.62 24.39 -3.81
C GLY A 137 -8.65 23.63 -4.72
N ILE A 138 -8.37 22.36 -4.42
CA ILE A 138 -7.47 21.52 -5.22
C ILE A 138 -8.27 20.86 -6.36
N PRO A 139 -7.85 21.01 -7.63
CA PRO A 139 -8.50 20.37 -8.77
C PRO A 139 -8.56 18.85 -8.64
N THR A 140 -9.62 18.24 -9.19
CA THR A 140 -9.82 16.78 -9.13
C THR A 140 -10.08 16.18 -10.50
N LEU A 141 -9.47 15.02 -10.78
CA LEU A 141 -9.71 14.21 -11.98
C LEU A 141 -10.24 12.82 -11.60
N THR A 142 -11.05 12.24 -12.49
CA THR A 142 -11.52 10.86 -12.34
C THR A 142 -10.74 9.94 -13.28
N TYR A 143 -10.16 8.86 -12.75
CA TYR A 143 -9.48 7.83 -13.53
C TYR A 143 -9.57 6.46 -12.81
N PRO A 144 -9.86 5.36 -13.53
CA PRO A 144 -9.99 5.25 -14.99
C PRO A 144 -11.39 5.59 -15.52
N VAL A 145 -11.55 5.66 -16.85
CA VAL A 145 -12.87 5.60 -17.50
C VAL A 145 -13.62 4.36 -16.99
N VAL A 146 -14.80 4.56 -16.41
CA VAL A 146 -15.68 3.45 -16.01
C VAL A 146 -16.51 3.03 -17.23
N LYS A 147 -16.34 1.80 -17.71
CA LYS A 147 -17.23 1.20 -18.71
C LYS A 147 -18.24 0.28 -18.00
N LYS A 148 -19.53 0.48 -18.25
CA LYS A 148 -20.59 -0.42 -17.75
C LYS A 148 -21.58 -0.72 -18.87
N GLY A 149 -21.42 -1.88 -19.51
CA GLY A 149 -22.12 -2.19 -20.76
C GLY A 149 -21.70 -1.24 -21.87
N ASP A 150 -22.65 -0.71 -22.63
CA ASP A 150 -22.40 0.26 -23.71
C ASP A 150 -22.18 1.70 -23.20
N PHE A 151 -22.33 1.94 -21.89
CA PHE A 151 -22.09 3.25 -21.30
C PHE A 151 -20.60 3.46 -21.05
N VAL A 152 -20.03 4.43 -21.77
CA VAL A 152 -18.75 5.06 -21.44
C VAL A 152 -19.03 6.12 -20.37
N GLY A 153 -18.70 5.80 -19.12
CA GLY A 153 -18.88 6.69 -17.98
C GLY A 153 -17.83 7.80 -17.92
N GLN A 154 -17.92 8.61 -16.86
CA GLN A 154 -16.93 9.65 -16.58
C GLN A 154 -15.55 9.05 -16.28
N GLY A 155 -14.49 9.76 -16.68
CA GLY A 155 -13.11 9.43 -16.36
C GLY A 155 -12.17 9.65 -17.53
N LEU A 156 -10.87 9.46 -17.29
CA LEU A 156 -9.82 9.63 -18.29
C LEU A 156 -9.30 8.27 -18.79
N THR A 157 -8.93 8.21 -20.06
CA THR A 157 -8.07 7.14 -20.58
C THR A 157 -6.64 7.32 -20.04
N ALA A 158 -5.79 6.28 -20.16
CA ALA A 158 -4.39 6.38 -19.72
C ALA A 158 -3.64 7.52 -20.44
N ALA A 159 -3.84 7.66 -21.76
CA ALA A 159 -3.23 8.73 -22.55
C ALA A 159 -3.69 10.13 -22.10
N GLN A 160 -4.99 10.32 -21.86
CA GLN A 160 -5.54 11.59 -21.36
C GLN A 160 -5.07 11.91 -19.95
N LEU A 161 -4.92 10.89 -19.09
CA LEU A 161 -4.35 11.07 -17.76
C LEU A 161 -2.90 11.58 -17.86
N VAL A 162 -2.06 10.91 -18.65
CA VAL A 162 -0.65 11.31 -18.84
C VAL A 162 -0.56 12.73 -19.38
N ASP A 163 -1.33 13.06 -20.43
CA ASP A 163 -1.37 14.41 -21.00
C ASP A 163 -1.82 15.45 -19.98
N GLY A 164 -2.92 15.19 -19.27
CA GLY A 164 -3.41 16.09 -18.22
C GLY A 164 -2.36 16.35 -17.14
N LEU A 165 -1.75 15.30 -16.60
CA LEU A 165 -0.74 15.44 -15.55
C LEU A 165 0.51 16.19 -16.04
N LYS A 166 1.04 15.85 -17.22
CA LYS A 166 2.28 16.47 -17.74
C LYS A 166 2.07 17.85 -18.31
N ASN A 167 1.00 18.07 -19.07
CA ASN A 167 0.85 19.26 -19.90
C ASN A 167 -0.08 20.30 -19.28
N ALA A 168 -1.21 19.88 -18.72
CA ALA A 168 -2.16 20.82 -18.10
C ALA A 168 -1.75 21.17 -16.66
N TYR A 169 -1.44 20.15 -15.85
CA TYR A 169 -1.10 20.35 -14.44
C TYR A 169 0.40 20.50 -14.18
N LYS A 170 1.26 20.19 -15.16
CA LYS A 170 2.73 20.27 -15.05
C LYS A 170 3.27 19.54 -13.82
N CYS A 171 2.75 18.34 -13.55
CA CYS A 171 3.17 17.56 -12.40
C CYS A 171 4.60 17.02 -12.59
N ASP A 172 5.40 17.12 -11.53
CA ASP A 172 6.74 16.56 -11.44
C ASP A 172 6.69 15.12 -10.90
N TYR A 173 5.82 14.88 -9.91
CA TYR A 173 5.72 13.61 -9.20
C TYR A 173 4.28 13.12 -9.03
N VAL A 174 4.11 11.80 -8.99
CA VAL A 174 2.84 11.12 -8.69
C VAL A 174 2.92 10.39 -7.36
N ILE A 175 1.97 10.66 -6.47
CA ILE A 175 1.97 10.15 -5.09
C ILE A 175 0.70 9.33 -4.86
N LEU A 176 0.83 8.01 -4.71
CA LEU A 176 -0.29 7.10 -4.46
C LEU A 176 -0.64 7.02 -2.98
N ALA A 177 -1.59 7.85 -2.54
CA ALA A 177 -2.01 7.96 -1.15
C ALA A 177 -3.25 7.12 -0.84
N GLY A 178 -3.14 5.80 -1.03
CA GLY A 178 -4.24 4.85 -0.88
C GLY A 178 -5.09 4.72 -2.14
N TYR A 179 -4.43 4.67 -3.30
CA TYR A 179 -5.05 4.36 -4.59
C TYR A 179 -5.08 2.84 -4.83
N LEU A 180 -6.21 2.31 -5.29
CA LEU A 180 -6.46 0.86 -5.30
C LEU A 180 -6.48 0.23 -6.70
N LYS A 181 -6.29 1.02 -7.75
CA LYS A 181 -6.20 0.49 -9.12
C LYS A 181 -4.74 0.33 -9.53
N LEU A 182 -4.49 -0.65 -10.39
CA LEU A 182 -3.19 -0.80 -11.03
C LEU A 182 -2.91 0.45 -11.86
N ILE A 183 -1.68 0.95 -11.76
CA ILE A 183 -1.23 2.08 -12.56
C ILE A 183 -0.99 1.61 -14.00
N PRO A 184 -1.48 2.36 -15.02
CA PRO A 184 -1.24 1.99 -16.40
C PRO A 184 0.23 2.16 -16.78
N GLN A 185 0.73 1.26 -17.63
CA GLN A 185 2.11 1.27 -18.10
C GLN A 185 2.53 2.61 -18.73
N GLU A 186 1.61 3.28 -19.43
CA GLU A 186 1.85 4.60 -20.00
C GLU A 186 2.21 5.64 -18.94
N LEU A 187 1.60 5.56 -17.75
CA LEU A 187 1.90 6.47 -16.65
C LEU A 187 3.26 6.15 -16.02
N CYS A 188 3.57 4.86 -15.80
CA CYS A 188 4.88 4.43 -15.28
C CYS A 188 6.03 4.88 -16.20
N ARG A 189 5.87 4.72 -17.52
CA ARG A 189 6.83 5.19 -18.53
C ARG A 189 6.94 6.72 -18.58
N ALA A 190 5.83 7.42 -18.32
CA ALA A 190 5.80 8.86 -18.34
C ALA A 190 6.47 9.49 -17.09
N PHE A 191 6.46 8.81 -15.95
CA PHE A 191 7.00 9.28 -14.67
C PHE A 191 8.07 8.30 -14.11
N PRO A 192 9.16 8.04 -14.85
CA PRO A 192 10.18 7.09 -14.39
C PRO A 192 10.84 7.60 -13.11
N ARG A 193 10.87 6.77 -12.06
CA ARG A 193 11.43 7.14 -10.74
C ARG A 193 10.82 8.42 -10.13
N ALA A 194 9.60 8.76 -10.55
CA ALA A 194 8.88 9.96 -10.11
C ALA A 194 7.53 9.61 -9.48
N MET A 195 7.34 8.34 -9.11
CA MET A 195 6.11 7.82 -8.55
C MET A 195 6.39 7.09 -7.24
N LEU A 196 5.73 7.48 -6.15
CA LEU A 196 5.83 6.80 -4.85
C LEU A 196 4.47 6.25 -4.43
N ASN A 197 4.47 5.04 -3.88
CA ASN A 197 3.33 4.43 -3.20
C ASN A 197 3.68 4.13 -1.74
N ILE A 198 2.65 4.07 -0.90
CA ILE A 198 2.75 3.52 0.46
C ILE A 198 1.84 2.30 0.60
N HIS A 199 2.44 1.19 1.02
CA HIS A 199 1.76 -0.07 1.29
C HIS A 199 1.71 -0.35 2.80
N PRO A 200 0.56 -0.73 3.39
CA PRO A 200 0.40 -0.96 4.83
C PRO A 200 0.98 -2.31 5.32
N GLY A 201 2.07 -2.77 4.71
CA GLY A 201 2.78 -4.02 5.04
C GLY A 201 4.27 -3.94 4.73
N LEU A 202 5.07 -4.83 5.34
CA LEU A 202 6.51 -4.91 5.11
C LEU A 202 6.80 -5.72 3.84
N LEU A 203 6.95 -5.04 2.71
CA LEU A 203 7.29 -5.66 1.43
C LEU A 203 8.65 -6.37 1.50
N PRO A 204 8.83 -7.49 0.77
CA PRO A 204 7.88 -8.09 -0.19
C PRO A 204 6.74 -8.89 0.46
N SER A 205 6.69 -9.00 1.79
CA SER A 205 5.63 -9.76 2.47
C SER A 205 4.30 -9.02 2.43
N PHE A 206 3.21 -9.78 2.23
CA PHE A 206 1.84 -9.27 2.20
C PHE A 206 1.63 -8.11 1.21
N GLY A 207 2.39 -8.07 0.12
CA GLY A 207 2.21 -7.14 -1.01
C GLY A 207 1.57 -7.82 -2.21
N GLY A 208 1.21 -7.03 -3.20
CA GLY A 208 0.68 -7.50 -4.47
C GLY A 208 -0.84 -7.52 -4.53
N LYS A 209 -1.37 -8.03 -5.64
CA LYS A 209 -2.80 -7.99 -5.94
C LYS A 209 -3.64 -8.61 -4.82
N GLY A 210 -4.55 -7.81 -4.25
CA GLY A 210 -5.49 -8.25 -3.22
C GLY A 210 -5.06 -7.91 -1.79
N TYR A 211 -3.81 -7.49 -1.59
CA TYR A 211 -3.30 -7.00 -0.32
C TYR A 211 -3.47 -5.48 -0.22
N TYR A 212 -4.64 -5.03 0.18
CA TYR A 212 -4.91 -3.61 0.40
C TYR A 212 -5.83 -3.38 1.60
N GLY A 213 -5.71 -2.22 2.23
CA GLY A 213 -6.50 -1.83 3.39
C GLY A 213 -6.47 -2.89 4.50
N GLU A 214 -7.63 -3.20 5.08
CA GLU A 214 -7.74 -4.16 6.19
C GLU A 214 -7.28 -5.58 5.84
N ARG A 215 -7.26 -5.96 4.55
CA ARG A 215 -6.86 -7.30 4.11
C ARG A 215 -5.41 -7.60 4.47
N VAL A 216 -4.54 -6.60 4.42
CA VAL A 216 -3.11 -6.75 4.78
C VAL A 216 -2.99 -7.10 6.26
N HIS A 217 -3.62 -6.32 7.13
CA HIS A 217 -3.55 -6.55 8.58
C HIS A 217 -4.17 -7.88 9.01
N LYS A 218 -5.26 -8.31 8.37
CA LYS A 218 -5.84 -9.65 8.57
C LYS A 218 -4.85 -10.76 8.21
N ALA A 219 -4.18 -10.64 7.06
CA ALA A 219 -3.20 -11.62 6.62
C ALA A 219 -1.97 -11.67 7.52
N VAL A 220 -1.46 -10.51 7.95
CA VAL A 220 -0.35 -10.41 8.90
C VAL A 220 -0.69 -11.12 10.21
N ILE A 221 -1.85 -10.84 10.81
CA ILE A 221 -2.28 -11.49 12.07
C ILE A 221 -2.42 -13.00 11.86
N ALA A 222 -3.09 -13.42 10.77
CA ALA A 222 -3.31 -14.83 10.47
C ALA A 222 -2.00 -15.61 10.25
N SER A 223 -0.95 -14.95 9.74
CA SER A 223 0.37 -15.58 9.55
C SER A 223 1.13 -15.87 10.84
N GLY A 224 0.73 -15.25 11.97
CA GLY A 224 1.47 -15.32 13.22
C GLY A 224 2.73 -14.44 13.25
N ALA A 225 2.91 -13.51 12.30
CA ALA A 225 3.98 -12.51 12.35
C ALA A 225 3.96 -11.71 13.66
N ARG A 226 5.15 -11.27 14.11
CA ARG A 226 5.32 -10.42 15.30
C ARG A 226 5.66 -8.97 14.98
N PHE A 227 5.85 -8.69 13.69
CA PHE A 227 6.16 -7.37 13.17
C PHE A 227 5.38 -7.10 11.89
N SER A 228 5.04 -5.84 11.69
CA SER A 228 4.41 -5.29 10.50
C SER A 228 4.89 -3.85 10.34
N GLY A 229 4.23 -3.07 9.49
CA GLY A 229 4.53 -1.66 9.30
C GLY A 229 4.40 -1.26 7.84
N PRO A 230 4.55 0.03 7.54
CA PRO A 230 4.41 0.53 6.18
C PRO A 230 5.70 0.42 5.38
N THR A 231 5.54 0.26 4.07
CA THR A 231 6.62 0.37 3.09
C THR A 231 6.32 1.49 2.09
N VAL A 232 7.25 2.42 1.94
CA VAL A 232 7.26 3.38 0.83
C VAL A 232 8.17 2.83 -0.26
N HIS A 233 7.67 2.78 -1.49
CA HIS A 233 8.42 2.25 -2.63
C HIS A 233 8.11 3.03 -3.90
N PHE A 234 9.00 2.91 -4.88
CA PHE A 234 8.75 3.40 -6.22
C PHE A 234 7.72 2.52 -6.93
N VAL A 235 6.86 3.13 -7.73
CA VAL A 235 5.81 2.42 -8.48
C VAL A 235 6.38 1.89 -9.80
N ASP A 236 6.00 0.68 -10.15
CA ASP A 236 6.22 0.03 -11.43
C ASP A 236 4.88 -0.51 -11.99
N GLU A 237 4.93 -1.39 -12.99
CA GLU A 237 3.74 -1.90 -13.69
C GLU A 237 3.02 -3.02 -12.95
N GLU A 238 3.56 -3.44 -11.80
CA GLU A 238 3.03 -4.51 -10.96
C GLU A 238 2.68 -3.97 -9.57
N PHE A 239 1.85 -4.71 -8.83
CA PHE A 239 1.47 -4.28 -7.50
C PHE A 239 2.62 -4.53 -6.52
N ASP A 240 3.10 -3.46 -5.90
CA ASP A 240 4.00 -3.49 -4.74
C ASP A 240 5.35 -4.22 -4.98
N THR A 241 5.85 -4.23 -6.22
CA THR A 241 7.12 -4.87 -6.59
C THR A 241 8.27 -3.89 -6.81
N GLY A 242 7.97 -2.61 -6.98
CA GLY A 242 9.00 -1.62 -7.27
C GLY A 242 9.98 -1.37 -6.12
N PRO A 243 11.13 -0.72 -6.40
CA PRO A 243 12.21 -0.57 -5.44
C PRO A 243 11.77 0.09 -4.12
N ILE A 244 12.05 -0.56 -3.00
CA ILE A 244 11.74 -0.08 -1.66
C ILE A 244 12.62 1.12 -1.32
N LEU A 245 11.99 2.23 -0.93
CA LEU A 245 12.67 3.46 -0.50
C LEU A 245 12.82 3.51 1.03
N ALA A 246 11.77 3.19 1.77
CA ALA A 246 11.78 3.23 3.22
C ALA A 246 10.77 2.27 3.84
N GLN A 247 11.07 1.79 5.05
CA GLN A 247 10.17 1.01 5.87
C GLN A 247 10.16 1.54 7.31
N ARG A 248 9.07 1.28 8.02
CA ARG A 248 8.97 1.41 9.48
C ARG A 248 8.41 0.13 10.04
N VAL A 249 8.78 -0.21 11.28
CA VAL A 249 8.38 -1.45 11.93
C VAL A 249 7.49 -1.14 13.13
N VAL A 250 6.40 -1.87 13.25
CA VAL A 250 5.52 -1.87 14.41
C VAL A 250 5.35 -3.29 14.94
N PRO A 251 5.22 -3.49 16.26
CA PRO A 251 4.92 -4.79 16.81
C PRO A 251 3.49 -5.23 16.44
N VAL A 252 3.32 -6.54 16.28
CA VAL A 252 2.02 -7.23 16.20
C VAL A 252 1.83 -7.98 17.51
N PHE A 253 0.85 -7.57 18.31
CA PHE A 253 0.56 -8.22 19.59
C PHE A 253 -0.32 -9.45 19.38
N PRO A 254 -0.18 -10.50 20.22
CA PRO A 254 -0.99 -11.72 20.09
C PRO A 254 -2.51 -11.51 20.15
N THR A 255 -2.95 -10.40 20.74
CA THR A 255 -4.37 -10.03 20.91
C THR A 255 -4.82 -8.91 19.99
N ASP A 256 -3.99 -8.49 19.03
CA ASP A 256 -4.38 -7.42 18.09
C ASP A 256 -5.57 -7.85 17.24
N THR A 257 -6.55 -6.96 17.13
CA THR A 257 -7.51 -6.97 16.03
C THR A 257 -6.89 -6.32 14.78
N PRO A 258 -7.38 -6.61 13.56
CA PRO A 258 -6.91 -5.95 12.35
C PRO A 258 -6.98 -4.42 12.41
N LYS A 259 -8.01 -3.87 13.08
CA LYS A 259 -8.18 -2.42 13.27
C LYS A 259 -7.12 -1.81 14.19
N GLN A 260 -6.75 -2.51 15.27
CA GLN A 260 -5.69 -2.04 16.18
C GLN A 260 -4.33 -2.05 15.50
N LEU A 261 -4.01 -3.11 14.75
CA LEU A 261 -2.80 -3.15 13.95
C LEU A 261 -2.81 -2.06 12.88
N ALA A 262 -3.93 -1.89 12.15
CA ALA A 262 -4.09 -0.84 11.14
C ALA A 262 -3.84 0.56 11.70
N ALA A 263 -4.39 0.89 12.87
CA ALA A 263 -4.18 2.18 13.51
C ALA A 263 -2.70 2.42 13.87
N ARG A 264 -1.98 1.37 14.29
CA ARG A 264 -0.55 1.45 14.60
C ARG A 264 0.29 1.65 13.34
N VAL A 265 0.00 0.90 12.28
CA VAL A 265 0.66 1.05 10.97
C VAL A 265 0.39 2.44 10.38
N LEU A 266 -0.86 2.91 10.43
CA LEU A 266 -1.27 4.21 9.88
C LEU A 266 -0.54 5.39 10.54
N LYS A 267 -0.24 5.30 11.84
CA LYS A 267 0.58 6.30 12.53
C LYS A 267 1.97 6.41 11.91
N GLU A 268 2.59 5.27 11.62
CA GLU A 268 3.90 5.24 10.95
C GLU A 268 3.79 5.68 9.48
N GLU A 269 2.69 5.38 8.78
CA GLU A 269 2.44 5.89 7.43
C GLU A 269 2.45 7.42 7.38
N HIS A 270 1.74 8.05 8.32
CA HIS A 270 1.65 9.52 8.44
C HIS A 270 2.97 10.18 8.81
N ALA A 271 3.95 9.42 9.32
CA ALA A 271 5.29 9.91 9.57
C ALA A 271 6.23 9.67 8.38
N VAL A 272 6.32 8.42 7.90
CA VAL A 272 7.30 8.02 6.88
C VAL A 272 6.94 8.54 5.49
N TYR A 273 5.64 8.60 5.15
CA TYR A 273 5.27 8.96 3.79
C TYR A 273 5.55 10.44 3.47
N PRO A 274 5.13 11.41 4.31
CA PRO A 274 5.49 12.81 4.08
C PRO A 274 7.01 13.03 4.07
N HIS A 275 7.77 12.29 4.88
CA HIS A 275 9.23 12.37 4.90
C HIS A 275 9.86 11.91 3.56
N CYS A 276 9.40 10.79 3.01
CA CYS A 276 9.85 10.31 1.70
C CYS A 276 9.43 11.25 0.56
N VAL A 277 8.22 11.82 0.62
CA VAL A 277 7.76 12.80 -0.37
C VAL A 277 8.60 14.08 -0.29
N ALA A 278 8.91 14.58 0.90
CA ALA A 278 9.85 15.70 1.08
C ALA A 278 11.18 15.40 0.40
N ALA A 279 11.74 14.21 0.65
CA ALA A 279 13.01 13.81 0.06
C ALA A 279 12.98 13.73 -1.47
N LEU A 280 11.87 13.27 -2.04
CA LEU A 280 11.66 13.28 -3.48
C LEU A 280 11.66 14.72 -4.02
N CYS A 281 10.90 15.63 -3.40
CA CYS A 281 10.82 17.04 -3.79
C CYS A 281 12.17 17.78 -3.63
N ASP A 282 12.93 17.42 -2.61
CA ASP A 282 14.22 18.02 -2.29
C ASP A 282 15.38 17.47 -3.14
N GLY A 283 15.14 16.46 -3.97
CA GLY A 283 16.21 15.78 -4.73
C GLY A 283 17.13 14.92 -3.86
N ARG A 284 16.70 14.52 -2.66
CA ARG A 284 17.45 13.73 -1.67
C ARG A 284 17.41 12.22 -1.91
N ILE A 285 17.04 11.77 -3.11
CA ILE A 285 17.02 10.34 -3.46
C ILE A 285 18.11 10.05 -4.49
N GLY A 286 19.15 9.35 -4.05
CA GLY A 286 20.18 8.77 -4.91
C GLY A 286 19.82 7.37 -5.40
N TRP A 287 20.63 6.82 -6.31
CA TRP A 287 20.47 5.47 -6.82
C TRP A 287 21.82 4.75 -6.81
N ARG A 288 21.85 3.53 -6.30
CA ARG A 288 22.96 2.60 -6.49
C ARG A 288 22.99 2.12 -7.95
N GLU A 289 24.13 1.59 -8.37
CA GLU A 289 24.31 1.01 -9.71
C GLU A 289 23.35 -0.17 -9.97
N ASP A 290 23.00 -0.93 -8.92
CA ASP A 290 22.05 -2.04 -8.97
C ASP A 290 20.56 -1.61 -8.89
N GLY A 291 20.28 -0.31 -8.94
CA GLY A 291 18.92 0.20 -8.99
C GLY A 291 18.22 0.31 -7.63
N ILE A 292 18.93 0.11 -6.52
CA ILE A 292 18.39 0.32 -5.17
C ILE A 292 18.43 1.82 -4.83
N PRO A 293 17.31 2.45 -4.42
CA PRO A 293 17.29 3.86 -4.05
C PRO A 293 17.98 4.08 -2.71
N ILE A 294 18.63 5.23 -2.57
CA ILE A 294 19.23 5.70 -1.31
C ILE A 294 18.50 6.97 -0.90
N LEU A 295 17.97 6.98 0.32
CA LEU A 295 17.37 8.16 0.94
C LEU A 295 18.43 8.91 1.76
N TRP A 296 18.76 10.14 1.36
CA TRP A 296 19.67 11.01 2.09
C TRP A 296 18.91 11.86 3.12
N GLU A 297 19.42 11.91 4.34
CA GLU A 297 18.86 12.78 5.38
C GLU A 297 19.21 14.25 5.12
N ALA A 298 18.23 15.13 5.32
CA ALA A 298 18.47 16.57 5.31
C ALA A 298 19.15 16.98 6.63
N LYS A 299 20.14 17.86 6.55
CA LYS A 299 20.68 18.59 7.71
C LYS A 299 20.10 20.01 7.73
#